data_AF-M0CFP8-F1
#
_entry.id   AF-M0CFP8-F1
#
_cell.length_a   1.000
_cell.length_b   1.000
_cell.length_c   1.000
_cell.angle_alpha   90.00
_cell.angle_beta   90.00
_cell.angle_gamma   90.00
#
_symmetry.space_group_name_H-M   'P 1'
#
loop_
_entity.id
_entity.type
_entity.pdbx_description
1 polymer ?
#
loop_
_entity_poly.entity_id
_entity_poly.type
_entity_poly.pdbx_seq_one_letter_code
_entity_poly.pdbx_strand_id
1 'polypeptide(L)'
;MGRLRNLAQTFHEFATNHVEEPNAVADGDDRYAKSTKIALLLLKEEVNKPLRQFEDYLNEMPGILDVFRVKKSPGYTSFSVWDSEFSMQELRRLLC
;
A
#
# COMPACT_ATOMS: atom_id res chain seq x y z
N MET A 1 9.72 -16.65 -2.24
CA MET A 1 8.76 -15.56 -2.52
C MET A 1 7.49 -15.56 -1.64
N GLY A 2 7.37 -16.40 -0.59
CA GLY A 2 6.14 -16.43 0.24
C GLY A 2 6.06 -15.34 1.33
N ARG A 3 7.20 -14.90 1.88
CA ARG A 3 7.23 -14.00 3.05
C ARG A 3 6.71 -12.59 2.76
N LEU A 4 7.11 -12.00 1.63
CA LEU A 4 6.66 -10.67 1.20
C LEU A 4 5.16 -10.65 0.85
N ARG A 5 4.67 -11.72 0.22
CA ARG A 5 3.24 -11.87 -0.09
C ARG A 5 2.41 -11.95 1.20
N ASN A 6 2.87 -12.71 2.18
CA ASN A 6 2.22 -12.77 3.49
C ASN A 6 2.22 -11.40 4.19
N LEU A 7 3.33 -10.66 4.16
CA LEU A 7 3.39 -9.30 4.72
C LEU A 7 2.42 -8.34 4.03
N ALA A 8 2.41 -8.32 2.68
CA ALA A 8 1.47 -7.51 1.92
C ALA A 8 0.02 -7.83 2.27
N GLN A 9 -0.30 -9.13 2.47
CA GLN A 9 -1.62 -9.57 2.87
C GLN A 9 -1.97 -9.12 4.30
N THR A 10 -1.05 -9.28 5.24
CA THR A 10 -1.21 -8.80 6.63
C THR A 10 -1.46 -7.29 6.66
N PHE A 11 -0.71 -6.50 5.90
CA PHE A 11 -0.94 -5.05 5.83
C PHE A 11 -2.26 -4.69 5.14
N HIS A 12 -2.67 -5.46 4.13
CA HIS A 12 -3.96 -5.27 3.49
C HIS A 12 -5.13 -5.54 4.46
N GLU A 13 -5.09 -6.65 5.19
CA GLU A 13 -6.07 -6.98 6.22
C GLU A 13 -6.05 -5.97 7.37
N PHE A 14 -4.87 -5.55 7.81
CA PHE A 14 -4.70 -4.50 8.81
C PHE A 14 -5.35 -3.18 8.40
N ALA A 15 -5.02 -2.71 7.19
CA ALA A 15 -5.54 -1.44 6.69
C ALA A 15 -7.05 -1.52 6.39
N THR A 16 -7.56 -2.69 6.02
CA THR A 16 -9.01 -2.92 5.82
C THR A 16 -9.77 -2.96 7.14
N ASN A 17 -9.17 -3.48 8.20
CA ASN A 17 -9.78 -3.45 9.54
C ASN A 17 -9.67 -2.07 10.20
N HIS A 18 -8.57 -1.35 9.96
CA HIS A 18 -8.33 -0.03 10.56
C HIS A 18 -9.14 1.09 9.90
N VAL A 19 -9.31 1.02 8.58
CA VAL A 19 -10.25 1.87 7.87
C VAL A 19 -11.58 1.13 7.91
N GLU A 20 -12.46 1.43 8.89
CA GLU A 20 -13.81 0.87 9.09
C GLU A 20 -14.79 1.05 7.88
N GLU A 21 -14.28 1.09 6.66
CA GLU A 21 -15.04 1.07 5.41
C GLU A 21 -14.70 -0.21 4.65
N PRO A 22 -15.45 -1.31 4.90
CA PRO A 22 -15.09 -2.65 4.47
C PRO A 22 -15.14 -2.88 2.95
N ASN A 23 -15.57 -1.91 2.14
CA ASN A 23 -15.73 -2.05 0.69
C ASN A 23 -15.73 -0.70 -0.05
N ALA A 24 -14.73 0.16 0.16
CA ALA A 24 -14.49 1.25 -0.77
C ALA A 24 -13.97 0.68 -2.10
N VAL A 25 -14.86 0.12 -2.92
CA VAL A 25 -14.62 -0.11 -4.33
C VAL A 25 -14.17 1.20 -4.94
N ALA A 26 -13.07 1.15 -5.68
CA ALA A 26 -12.49 2.29 -6.38
C ALA A 26 -13.54 2.89 -7.31
N ASP A 27 -14.24 3.93 -6.82
CA ASP A 27 -15.15 4.71 -7.64
C ASP A 27 -14.31 5.67 -8.49
N GLY A 28 -14.13 5.25 -9.75
CA GLY A 28 -13.76 6.08 -10.89
C GLY A 28 -12.40 6.77 -10.81
N ASP A 29 -11.48 6.37 -11.68
CA ASP A 29 -10.27 7.09 -12.10
C ASP A 29 -9.40 7.68 -10.96
N ASP A 30 -8.23 7.10 -10.73
CA ASP A 30 -7.18 7.60 -9.80
C ASP A 30 -7.41 7.46 -8.28
N ARG A 31 -8.56 6.96 -7.80
CA ARG A 31 -8.81 6.79 -6.35
C ARG A 31 -8.56 5.36 -5.86
N TYR A 32 -7.31 5.09 -5.51
CA TYR A 32 -6.94 3.92 -4.70
C TYR A 32 -7.71 3.94 -3.36
N ALA A 33 -8.24 2.78 -2.94
CA ALA A 33 -8.88 2.63 -1.64
C ALA A 33 -7.92 3.07 -0.53
N LYS A 34 -8.45 3.75 0.50
CA LYS A 34 -7.66 4.29 1.61
C LYS A 34 -6.85 3.18 2.32
N SER A 35 -7.46 2.01 2.47
CA SER A 35 -6.78 0.81 2.99
C SER A 35 -5.59 0.40 2.11
N THR A 36 -5.75 0.39 0.78
CA THR A 36 -4.67 0.09 -0.16
C THR A 36 -3.53 1.11 -0.10
N LYS A 37 -3.85 2.41 0.02
CA LYS A 37 -2.83 3.47 0.17
C LYS A 37 -1.99 3.23 1.43
N ILE A 38 -2.64 3.00 2.57
CA ILE A 38 -1.97 2.74 3.85
C ILE A 38 -1.13 1.48 3.79
N ALA A 39 -1.66 0.38 3.26
CA ALA A 39 -0.94 -0.88 3.20
C ALA A 39 0.30 -0.83 2.29
N LEU A 40 0.23 -0.12 1.16
CA LEU A 40 1.38 0.09 0.27
C LEU A 40 2.46 0.98 0.92
N LEU A 41 2.06 2.02 1.66
CA LEU A 41 2.98 2.86 2.42
C LEU A 41 3.69 2.07 3.53
N LEU A 42 2.96 1.21 4.26
CA LEU A 42 3.56 0.31 5.25
C LEU A 42 4.56 -0.67 4.62
N LEU A 43 4.21 -1.24 3.47
CA LEU A 43 5.11 -2.13 2.74
C LEU A 43 6.38 -1.38 2.28
N LYS A 44 6.25 -0.13 1.83
CA LYS A 44 7.38 0.73 1.48
C LYS A 44 8.30 0.94 2.69
N GLU A 45 7.77 1.16 3.89
CA GLU A 45 8.57 1.32 5.11
C GLU A 45 9.33 0.04 5.47
N GLU A 46 8.67 -1.12 5.40
CA GLU A 46 9.30 -2.41 5.66
C GLU A 46 10.42 -2.71 4.66
N VAL A 47 10.19 -2.41 3.39
CA VAL A 47 11.19 -2.55 2.33
C VAL A 47 12.26 -1.46 2.43
N ASN A 48 11.96 -0.36 3.15
CA ASN A 48 12.80 0.81 3.39
C ASN A 48 13.49 1.33 2.12
N LYS A 49 12.69 1.48 1.05
CA LYS A 49 13.17 1.96 -0.27
C LYS A 49 12.64 3.36 -0.59
N PRO A 50 13.42 4.15 -1.38
CA PRO A 50 12.91 5.39 -1.94
C PRO A 50 11.75 5.09 -2.90
N LEU A 51 10.79 6.03 -2.98
CA LEU A 51 9.53 5.84 -3.71
C LEU A 51 9.72 5.36 -5.16
N ARG A 52 10.72 5.93 -5.85
CA ARG A 52 11.03 5.56 -7.24
C ARG A 52 11.50 4.11 -7.38
N GLN A 53 12.30 3.62 -6.43
CA GLN A 53 12.71 2.21 -6.41
C GLN A 53 11.59 1.29 -5.94
N PHE A 54 10.69 1.78 -5.09
CA PHE A 54 9.53 1.02 -4.65
C PHE A 54 8.51 0.82 -5.78
N GLU A 55 8.30 1.83 -6.63
CA GLU A 55 7.49 1.73 -7.84
C GLU A 55 8.04 0.67 -8.81
N ASP A 56 9.35 0.72 -9.12
CA ASP A 56 10.02 -0.30 -9.94
C ASP A 56 9.85 -1.69 -9.31
N TYR A 57 10.11 -1.81 -8.01
CA TYR A 57 9.99 -3.07 -7.27
C TYR A 57 8.58 -3.67 -7.32
N LEU A 58 7.54 -2.84 -7.21
CA LEU A 58 6.16 -3.28 -7.34
C LEU A 58 5.83 -3.73 -8.77
N ASN A 59 6.36 -3.04 -9.79
CA ASN A 59 6.18 -3.44 -11.19
C ASN A 59 6.90 -4.76 -11.52
N GLU A 60 8.06 -5.02 -10.90
CA GLU A 60 8.78 -6.29 -11.02
C GLU A 60 8.08 -7.45 -10.28
N MET A 61 7.18 -7.16 -9.34
CA MET A 61 6.50 -8.15 -8.49
C MET A 61 4.97 -8.08 -8.62
N PRO A 62 4.39 -8.60 -9.72
CA PRO A 62 2.95 -8.57 -9.93
C PRO A 62 2.17 -9.34 -8.85
N GLY A 63 2.80 -10.31 -8.18
CA GLY A 63 2.17 -11.06 -7.09
C GLY A 63 1.87 -10.22 -5.84
N ILE A 64 2.54 -9.07 -5.65
CA ILE A 64 2.23 -8.12 -4.58
C ILE A 64 1.07 -7.22 -5.01
N LEU A 65 1.06 -6.75 -6.26
CA LEU A 65 -0.02 -5.95 -6.83
C LEU A 65 -1.36 -6.70 -6.81
N ASP A 66 -1.33 -8.02 -7.06
CA ASP A 66 -2.50 -8.91 -7.01
C ASP A 66 -3.15 -8.96 -5.62
N VAL A 67 -2.34 -8.94 -4.55
CA VAL A 67 -2.84 -8.90 -3.15
C VAL A 67 -3.65 -7.63 -2.90
N PHE A 68 -3.19 -6.51 -3.45
CA PHE A 68 -3.86 -5.22 -3.32
C PHE A 68 -4.98 -5.01 -4.37
N ARG A 69 -5.23 -6.00 -5.23
CA ARG A 69 -6.18 -5.95 -6.36
C ARG A 69 -5.95 -4.75 -7.28
N VAL A 70 -4.71 -4.28 -7.38
CA VAL A 70 -4.33 -3.17 -8.27
C VAL A 70 -3.71 -3.74 -9.55
N LYS A 71 -4.14 -3.22 -10.70
CA LYS A 71 -3.62 -3.67 -12.00
C LYS A 71 -2.24 -3.11 -12.32
N LYS A 72 -1.85 -2.00 -11.69
CA LYS A 72 -0.59 -1.29 -11.93
C LYS A 72 -0.09 -0.66 -10.66
N SER A 73 1.23 -0.55 -10.51
CA SER A 73 1.83 0.23 -9.42
C SER A 73 1.35 1.69 -9.51
N PRO A 74 1.01 2.32 -8.37
CA PRO A 74 0.86 3.77 -8.31
C PRO A 74 2.15 4.45 -8.75
N GLY A 75 2.01 5.60 -9.39
CA GLY A 75 3.17 6.41 -9.77
C GLY A 75 3.78 7.11 -8.56
N TYR A 76 5.04 7.51 -8.70
CA TYR A 76 5.77 8.34 -7.75
C TYR A 76 4.96 9.53 -7.21
N THR A 77 4.20 10.22 -8.07
CA THR A 77 3.38 11.37 -7.66
C THR A 77 2.26 10.97 -6.71
N SER A 78 1.57 9.86 -6.97
CA SER A 78 0.54 9.32 -6.08
C SER A 78 1.13 8.97 -4.72
N PHE A 79 2.28 8.30 -4.70
CA PHE A 79 2.97 7.98 -3.45
C PHE A 79 3.40 9.20 -2.65
N SER A 80 3.96 10.23 -3.30
CA SER A 80 4.36 11.47 -2.63
C SER A 80 3.16 12.20 -2.02
N VAL A 81 2.00 12.15 -2.67
CA VAL A 81 0.75 12.69 -2.10
C VAL A 81 0.36 11.90 -0.85
N TRP A 82 0.39 10.56 -0.90
CA TRP A 82 -0.01 9.74 0.24
C TRP A 82 0.96 9.84 1.42
N ASP A 83 2.26 9.96 1.17
CA ASP A 83 3.29 10.18 2.20
C ASP A 83 3.04 11.50 2.97
N SER A 84 2.49 12.50 2.29
CA SER A 84 2.05 13.76 2.91
C SER A 84 0.64 13.69 3.52
N GLU A 85 -0.25 12.82 3.01
CA GLU A 85 -1.61 12.63 3.56
C GLU A 85 -1.61 11.77 4.85
N PHE A 86 -0.71 10.79 4.93
CA PHE A 86 -0.64 9.81 6.01
C PHE A 86 0.69 9.90 6.74
N SER A 87 0.65 10.25 8.03
CA SER A 87 1.86 10.25 8.86
C SER A 87 2.37 8.82 9.06
N MET A 88 3.53 8.50 8.46
CA MET A 88 4.16 7.18 8.60
C MET A 88 4.49 6.81 10.04
N GLN A 89 4.74 7.82 10.89
CA GLN A 89 4.96 7.61 12.31
C GLN A 89 3.70 7.08 13.02
N GLU A 90 2.53 7.59 12.64
CA GLU A 90 1.25 7.12 13.19
C GLU A 90 0.90 5.74 12.63
N LEU A 91 1.14 5.49 11.34
CA LEU A 91 0.95 4.17 10.74
C LEU A 91 1.85 3.09 11.38
N ARG A 92 3.10 3.42 11.71
CA ARG A 92 4.00 2.51 12.45
C ARG A 92 3.54 2.25 13.88
N ARG A 93 2.98 3.25 14.57
CA ARG A 93 2.40 3.08 15.91
C ARG A 93 1.25 2.08 15.91
N LEU A 94 0.47 2.09 14.83
CA LEU A 94 -0.69 1.21 14.68
C LEU A 94 -0.31 -0.27 14.47
N LEU A 95 0.94 -0.57 14.11
CA LEU A 95 1.48 -1.93 13.99
C LEU A 95 2.09 -2.49 15.28
N CYS A 96 2.12 -1.71 16.37
CA CYS A 96 2.72 -2.04 17.66
C CYS A 96 1.64 -2.35 18.70
#